data_AF-A0AA39GBA1-F1
#
_entry.id   AF-A0AA39GBA1-F1
#
_cell.length_a   1.000
_cell.length_b   1.000
_cell.length_c   1.000
_cell.angle_alpha   90.00
_cell.angle_beta   90.00
_cell.angle_gamma   90.00
#
_symmetry.space_group_name_H-M   'P 1'
#
loop_
_entity.id
_entity.type
_entity.pdbx_description
1 polymer ?
#
loop_
_entity_poly.entity_id
_entity_poly.type
_entity_poly.pdbx_seq_one_letter_code
_entity_poly.pdbx_strand_id
1 'polypeptide(L)'
;MYWSSSSVLAILAGGAAASLSTFSEAAGSAAVGRRSARGYAPDLQIPGASLSSKWLEGSDYVQILEFYVINNSKQNYLTLADGLNITIESDSLDLVQPGTLARLAPGQKAIVQIGVKNKAGVANGSQCGGNIVATYGEGYGPTLYANSSFSGPCGPATYTADTNSLGYHWTPQWWDDAKFGIFIHWGLYSAPAWGGVSPNEAYAEWYWYRSHQQGYNPDFYNYHKETYGEDFNYDQFISNFTDAGWDPQQWVDLFANAGAKYFVPVTKHHDGFALFDMPSTVSKRNSVAWGPGRDFIGDLFAAASKYQPHLKKGTYFSMPEWYNPAYAKYAACLGGCNDFGLPDTNPYTGESVEYTGYVPVDDFVLDIQLPQMNILANVYESDYMWCDIGGANNATIFASDWFNNATKQNRQVAINSRCGYAGDMTNPEYASSFTTDAGSWEANRGMDPFSFGYNYATPDSAYMTGADVVNNLVDIVSKNGNFLLDIGPTHNGSIPQIMQTGLLAAGKWLSTHGESIYQTRFWATTSGENNFRYTTNPQYSPAFYIHYLTKPPSYLVVPDPIPWLPGDTITLLGGSGAGTVIGAERLSNGSVALTIPDQAINGDEYVWTFKLDFTSTW
;
A
#
# COMPACT_ATOMS: atom_id res chain seq x y z
N MET A 1 -21.49 -23.51 -38.23
CA MET A 1 -22.62 -22.56 -38.13
C MET A 1 -22.35 -21.68 -36.93
N TYR A 2 -22.19 -20.39 -37.17
CA TYR A 2 -21.81 -19.33 -36.23
C TYR A 2 -22.94 -18.96 -35.28
N TRP A 3 -22.62 -18.73 -33.99
CA TRP A 3 -23.33 -17.85 -33.03
C TRP A 3 -22.27 -17.38 -32.00
N SER A 4 -21.51 -16.31 -32.31
CA SER A 4 -21.56 -14.95 -31.72
C SER A 4 -21.87 -14.91 -30.21
N SER A 5 -20.91 -14.78 -29.29
CA SER A 5 -20.10 -13.61 -28.88
C SER A 5 -20.87 -12.41 -28.30
N SER A 6 -20.48 -12.07 -27.06
CA SER A 6 -20.51 -10.72 -26.43
C SER A 6 -21.68 -10.39 -25.50
N SER A 7 -21.44 -10.51 -24.18
CA SER A 7 -22.00 -9.66 -23.12
C SER A 7 -21.16 -9.80 -21.84
N VAL A 8 -19.90 -9.35 -21.91
CA VAL A 8 -19.13 -8.91 -20.73
C VAL A 8 -18.73 -7.48 -21.07
N LEU A 9 -19.58 -6.53 -20.65
CA LEU A 9 -19.36 -5.11 -20.88
C LEU A 9 -18.71 -4.51 -19.63
N ALA A 10 -17.46 -4.11 -19.80
CA ALA A 10 -16.71 -3.06 -19.10
C ALA A 10 -17.39 -2.38 -17.90
N ILE A 11 -16.94 -2.75 -16.70
CA ILE A 11 -16.85 -1.82 -15.56
C ILE A 11 -15.35 -1.55 -15.39
N LEU A 12 -14.80 -0.64 -16.20
CA LEU A 12 -13.51 0.02 -16.01
C LEU A 12 -13.41 1.08 -17.11
N ALA A 13 -13.02 2.31 -16.73
CA ALA A 13 -12.97 3.53 -17.54
C ALA A 13 -14.32 4.20 -17.87
N GLY A 14 -15.09 4.51 -16.83
CA GLY A 14 -15.96 5.69 -16.84
C GLY A 14 -15.49 6.57 -15.69
N GLY A 15 -14.87 7.72 -16.00
CA GLY A 15 -14.66 8.75 -15.00
C GLY A 15 -16.01 9.05 -14.37
N ALA A 16 -16.18 8.67 -13.11
CA ALA A 16 -17.27 9.18 -12.31
C ALA A 16 -16.97 10.67 -12.17
N ALA A 17 -17.50 11.47 -13.09
CA ALA A 17 -17.99 12.77 -12.70
C ALA A 17 -18.97 12.48 -11.56
N ALA A 18 -18.49 12.58 -10.32
CA ALA A 18 -19.35 12.61 -9.17
C ALA A 18 -20.40 13.67 -9.49
N SER A 19 -21.62 13.23 -9.76
CA SER A 19 -22.74 14.16 -9.80
C SER A 19 -22.87 14.63 -8.36
N LEU A 20 -22.21 15.74 -8.03
CA LEU A 20 -22.59 16.58 -6.91
C LEU A 20 -24.10 16.71 -7.05
N SER A 21 -24.84 16.06 -6.15
CA SER A 21 -26.29 16.19 -6.07
C SER A 21 -26.59 17.68 -6.19
N THR A 22 -27.44 18.07 -7.14
CA THR A 22 -27.77 19.47 -7.41
C THR A 22 -28.19 20.15 -6.12
N PHE A 23 -27.24 20.84 -5.48
CA PHE A 23 -27.48 21.61 -4.27
C PHE A 23 -28.40 22.74 -4.72
N SER A 24 -29.67 22.74 -4.29
CA SER A 24 -30.57 23.81 -4.69
C SER A 24 -30.06 25.13 -4.11
N GLU A 25 -29.82 26.11 -4.98
CA GLU A 25 -29.29 27.44 -4.65
C GLU A 25 -30.12 28.12 -3.53
N ALA A 26 -31.42 27.87 -3.50
CA ALA A 26 -32.36 28.38 -2.50
C ALA A 26 -32.13 27.81 -1.08
N ALA A 27 -31.76 26.53 -0.95
CA ALA A 27 -31.50 25.91 0.36
C ALA A 27 -30.16 26.37 0.94
N GLY A 28 -29.13 26.53 0.09
CA GLY A 28 -27.84 27.08 0.49
C GLY A 28 -27.95 28.53 0.99
N SER A 29 -28.72 29.37 0.29
CA SER A 29 -28.97 30.76 0.68
C SER A 29 -29.62 30.91 2.07
N ALA A 30 -30.60 30.06 2.41
CA ALA A 30 -31.28 30.11 3.71
C ALA A 30 -30.43 29.59 4.89
N ALA A 31 -29.53 28.64 4.63
CA ALA A 31 -28.57 28.12 5.62
C ALA A 31 -27.48 29.16 5.94
N VAL A 32 -26.87 29.71 4.89
CA VAL A 32 -25.90 30.80 5.02
C VAL A 32 -26.55 32.03 5.64
N GLY A 33 -27.79 32.38 5.29
CA GLY A 33 -28.52 33.48 5.93
C GLY A 33 -28.70 33.30 7.45
N ARG A 34 -28.96 32.08 7.92
CA ARG A 34 -29.08 31.77 9.36
C ARG A 34 -27.74 31.82 10.10
N ARG A 35 -26.65 31.36 9.48
CA ARG A 35 -25.28 31.42 10.04
C ARG A 35 -24.72 32.85 9.99
N SER A 36 -24.95 33.56 8.88
CA SER A 36 -24.60 34.96 8.64
C SER A 36 -25.28 35.91 9.62
N ALA A 37 -26.55 35.68 9.97
CA ALA A 37 -27.24 36.44 11.02
C ALA A 37 -26.59 36.31 12.41
N ARG A 38 -25.75 35.29 12.62
CA ARG A 38 -24.94 35.12 13.84
C ARG A 38 -23.54 35.71 13.73
N GLY A 39 -23.10 36.12 12.52
CA GLY A 39 -21.90 36.93 12.29
C GLY A 39 -20.59 36.15 12.13
N TYR A 40 -20.61 34.87 11.81
CA TYR A 40 -19.38 34.06 11.78
C TYR A 40 -19.32 33.16 10.54
N ALA A 41 -18.34 33.37 9.66
CA ALA A 41 -17.99 32.46 8.57
C ALA A 41 -17.05 31.33 9.07
N PRO A 42 -16.78 30.27 8.30
CA PRO A 42 -15.58 29.45 8.53
C PRO A 42 -14.32 30.31 8.39
N ASP A 43 -13.19 29.86 8.96
CA ASP A 43 -11.90 30.54 8.88
C ASP A 43 -10.88 29.55 8.33
N LEU A 44 -10.54 29.69 7.05
CA LEU A 44 -9.69 28.72 6.34
C LEU A 44 -8.24 29.18 6.27
N GLN A 45 -7.32 28.22 6.43
CA GLN A 45 -5.89 28.40 6.23
C GLN A 45 -5.32 27.28 5.36
N ILE A 46 -4.34 27.62 4.52
CA ILE A 46 -3.58 26.67 3.68
C ILE A 46 -2.11 26.71 4.11
N PRO A 47 -1.66 25.83 5.02
CA PRO A 47 -0.30 25.82 5.54
C PRO A 47 0.66 25.17 4.54
N GLY A 48 1.18 25.96 3.60
CA GLY A 48 2.10 25.50 2.57
C GLY A 48 1.46 24.55 1.56
N ALA A 49 2.13 24.40 0.42
CA ALA A 49 1.69 23.49 -0.62
C ALA A 49 2.89 22.91 -1.37
N SER A 50 2.75 21.64 -1.74
CA SER A 50 3.81 20.86 -2.36
C SER A 50 3.41 20.49 -3.76
N LEU A 51 4.15 21.02 -4.73
CA LEU A 51 4.08 20.52 -6.10
C LEU A 51 4.75 19.14 -6.09
N SER A 52 3.96 18.08 -6.21
CA SER A 52 4.45 16.70 -6.03
C SER A 52 5.03 16.13 -7.33
N SER A 53 5.79 15.04 -7.24
CA SER A 53 6.18 14.28 -8.43
C SER A 53 5.04 13.45 -9.03
N LYS A 54 3.87 13.42 -8.38
CA LYS A 54 2.72 12.60 -8.76
C LYS A 54 1.97 13.25 -9.92
N TRP A 55 1.35 12.43 -10.75
CA TRP A 55 0.37 12.88 -11.74
C TRP A 55 -0.87 11.98 -11.76
N LEU A 56 -1.96 12.50 -12.31
CA LEU A 56 -3.18 11.72 -12.48
C LEU A 56 -2.94 10.58 -13.48
N GLU A 57 -3.22 9.34 -13.08
CA GLU A 57 -3.03 8.18 -13.96
C GLU A 57 -3.84 8.30 -15.26
N GLY A 58 -3.23 7.88 -16.38
CA GLY A 58 -3.85 7.96 -17.70
C GLY A 58 -3.93 9.38 -18.29
N SER A 59 -3.47 10.40 -17.55
CA SER A 59 -3.36 11.76 -18.08
C SER A 59 -2.04 11.99 -18.81
N ASP A 60 -1.97 13.07 -19.59
CA ASP A 60 -0.73 13.61 -20.16
C ASP A 60 0.01 14.45 -19.10
N TYR A 61 0.50 13.77 -18.06
CA TYR A 61 1.24 14.34 -16.92
C TYR A 61 0.54 15.52 -16.24
N VAL A 62 -0.76 15.40 -15.96
CA VAL A 62 -1.46 16.35 -15.09
C VAL A 62 -0.90 16.19 -13.67
N GLN A 63 0.05 17.04 -13.31
CA GLN A 63 0.79 16.99 -12.06
C GLN A 63 -0.13 17.34 -10.89
N ILE A 64 0.06 16.66 -9.76
CA ILE A 64 -0.73 16.88 -8.55
C ILE A 64 -0.02 17.91 -7.67
N LEU A 65 -0.72 19.00 -7.37
CA LEU A 65 -0.39 19.92 -6.29
C LEU A 65 -1.21 19.52 -5.06
N GLU A 66 -0.54 19.16 -3.96
CA GLU A 66 -1.16 18.65 -2.74
C GLU A 66 -0.88 19.58 -1.56
N PHE A 67 -1.90 19.81 -0.74
CA PHE A 67 -1.82 20.69 0.43
C PHE A 67 -2.92 20.37 1.45
N TYR A 68 -2.73 20.89 2.67
CA TYR A 68 -3.79 20.86 3.68
C TYR A 68 -4.68 22.10 3.58
N VAL A 69 -5.96 21.93 3.87
CA VAL A 69 -6.87 23.02 4.25
C VAL A 69 -7.23 22.81 5.72
N ILE A 70 -7.02 23.84 6.54
CA ILE A 70 -7.38 23.86 7.96
C ILE A 70 -8.57 24.79 8.16
N ASN A 71 -9.56 24.39 8.95
CA ASN A 71 -10.61 25.29 9.44
C ASN A 71 -10.28 25.73 10.88
N ASN A 72 -9.72 26.93 11.03
CA ASN A 72 -9.38 27.54 12.31
C ASN A 72 -10.59 28.12 13.06
N SER A 73 -11.78 28.08 12.46
CA SER A 73 -12.99 28.51 13.13
C SER A 73 -13.19 27.72 14.41
N LYS A 74 -13.62 28.38 15.49
CA LYS A 74 -13.99 27.72 16.74
C LYS A 74 -15.44 27.25 16.76
N GLN A 75 -16.22 27.62 15.75
CA GLN A 75 -17.68 27.50 15.80
C GLN A 75 -18.28 26.94 14.52
N ASN A 76 -17.78 27.34 13.35
CA ASN A 76 -18.43 27.03 12.08
C ASN A 76 -17.70 25.98 11.28
N TYR A 77 -18.51 25.11 10.69
CA TYR A 77 -18.07 24.16 9.69
C TYR A 77 -17.91 24.89 8.36
N LEU A 78 -16.92 24.47 7.59
CA LEU A 78 -16.97 24.59 6.14
C LEU A 78 -17.98 23.57 5.61
N THR A 79 -18.83 24.02 4.70
CA THR A 79 -19.88 23.23 4.04
C THR A 79 -19.95 23.60 2.55
N LEU A 80 -20.63 22.80 1.74
CA LEU A 80 -20.88 23.14 0.33
C LEU A 80 -21.57 24.50 0.15
N ALA A 81 -22.39 24.94 1.11
CA ALA A 81 -23.08 26.23 1.05
C ALA A 81 -22.13 27.43 1.19
N ASP A 82 -20.90 27.22 1.68
CA ASP A 82 -19.91 28.28 1.81
C ASP A 82 -19.13 28.54 0.50
N GLY A 83 -19.44 27.81 -0.57
CA GLY A 83 -18.98 28.12 -1.94
C GLY A 83 -17.47 28.10 -2.11
N LEU A 84 -16.76 27.17 -1.43
CA LEU A 84 -15.32 27.06 -1.52
C LEU A 84 -14.90 26.75 -2.97
N ASN A 85 -14.13 27.66 -3.55
CA ASN A 85 -13.49 27.50 -4.84
C ASN A 85 -11.98 27.64 -4.65
N ILE A 86 -11.21 26.65 -5.12
CA ILE A 86 -9.75 26.65 -5.01
C ILE A 86 -9.14 26.72 -6.40
N THR A 87 -8.34 27.75 -6.64
CA THR A 87 -7.63 27.98 -7.90
C THR A 87 -6.13 28.21 -7.66
N ILE A 88 -5.38 28.45 -8.74
CA ILE A 88 -4.00 28.91 -8.67
C ILE A 88 -3.80 30.18 -9.49
N GLU A 89 -2.84 30.99 -9.05
CA GLU A 89 -2.22 32.06 -9.81
C GLU A 89 -0.76 31.69 -10.04
N SER A 90 -0.37 31.44 -11.29
CA SER A 90 1.00 31.05 -11.65
C SER A 90 1.34 31.53 -13.05
N ASP A 91 2.58 31.99 -13.24
CA ASP A 91 3.13 32.31 -14.56
C ASP A 91 3.54 31.06 -15.34
N SER A 92 3.65 29.90 -14.68
CA SER A 92 4.21 28.67 -15.25
C SER A 92 3.22 27.51 -15.36
N LEU A 93 2.10 27.57 -14.64
CA LEU A 93 1.14 26.47 -14.54
C LEU A 93 -0.29 26.92 -14.81
N ASP A 94 -1.05 26.07 -15.47
CA ASP A 94 -2.50 26.16 -15.63
C ASP A 94 -3.19 25.15 -14.72
N LEU A 95 -4.26 25.58 -14.04
CA LEU A 95 -5.16 24.66 -13.35
C LEU A 95 -5.97 23.87 -14.38
N VAL A 96 -5.95 22.56 -14.27
CA VAL A 96 -6.72 21.67 -15.16
C VAL A 96 -7.73 20.80 -14.41
N GLN A 97 -7.51 20.53 -13.13
CA GLN A 97 -8.47 19.85 -12.26
C GLN A 97 -8.58 20.60 -10.93
N PRO A 98 -9.73 21.23 -10.63
CA PRO A 98 -9.93 21.93 -9.37
C PRO A 98 -10.04 20.95 -8.20
N GLY A 99 -9.70 21.43 -7.01
CA GLY A 99 -9.89 20.71 -5.75
C GLY A 99 -11.27 20.97 -5.18
N THR A 100 -11.79 20.01 -4.42
CA THR A 100 -13.09 20.11 -3.75
C THR A 100 -12.97 19.67 -2.30
N LEU A 101 -13.74 20.30 -1.42
CA LEU A 101 -13.86 19.90 -0.02
C LEU A 101 -15.28 20.18 0.46
N ALA A 102 -16.05 19.12 0.72
CA ALA A 102 -17.48 19.26 1.03
C ALA A 102 -17.77 19.65 2.48
N ARG A 103 -16.91 19.21 3.42
CA ARG A 103 -17.11 19.40 4.86
C ARG A 103 -15.75 19.50 5.56
N LEU A 104 -15.59 20.49 6.43
CA LEU A 104 -14.47 20.55 7.38
C LEU A 104 -14.92 21.18 8.70
N ALA A 105 -14.91 20.42 9.79
CA ALA A 105 -15.36 20.92 11.08
C ALA A 105 -14.36 21.91 11.70
N PRO A 106 -14.79 22.74 12.68
CA PRO A 106 -13.91 23.53 13.53
C PRO A 106 -12.68 22.74 14.02
N GLY A 107 -11.49 23.30 13.82
CA GLY A 107 -10.21 22.74 14.25
C GLY A 107 -9.69 21.55 13.43
N GLN A 108 -10.40 21.12 12.37
CA GLN A 108 -9.98 20.00 11.53
C GLN A 108 -9.11 20.46 10.35
N LYS A 109 -8.37 19.51 9.79
CA LYS A 109 -7.62 19.65 8.54
C LYS A 109 -7.92 18.51 7.58
N ALA A 110 -7.87 18.78 6.28
CA ALA A 110 -8.03 17.78 5.22
C ALA A 110 -6.99 17.99 4.11
N ILE A 111 -6.56 16.89 3.50
CA ILE A 111 -5.72 16.93 2.29
C ILE A 111 -6.62 17.28 1.10
N VAL A 112 -6.15 18.20 0.27
CA VAL A 112 -6.75 18.56 -1.01
C VAL A 112 -5.71 18.42 -2.10
N GLN A 113 -6.10 17.79 -3.21
CA GLN A 113 -5.27 17.66 -4.40
C GLN A 113 -5.89 18.48 -5.54
N ILE A 114 -5.07 19.19 -6.31
CA ILE A 114 -5.49 19.82 -7.57
C ILE A 114 -4.55 19.39 -8.71
N GLY A 115 -5.10 19.29 -9.91
CA GLY A 115 -4.32 18.95 -11.10
C GLY A 115 -3.86 20.21 -11.83
N VAL A 116 -2.56 20.29 -12.12
CA VAL A 116 -1.92 21.40 -12.83
C VAL A 116 -1.16 20.90 -14.05
N LYS A 117 -1.00 21.76 -15.05
CA LYS A 117 -0.22 21.47 -16.25
C LYS A 117 0.73 22.62 -16.57
N ASN A 118 1.90 22.30 -17.10
CA ASN A 118 2.86 23.31 -17.55
C ASN A 118 2.25 24.17 -18.65
N LYS A 119 2.39 25.49 -18.54
CA LYS A 119 2.05 26.44 -19.60
C LYS A 119 2.93 26.21 -20.83
N ALA A 120 2.43 26.62 -21.99
CA ALA A 120 3.18 26.54 -23.23
C ALA A 120 4.55 27.24 -23.09
N GLY A 121 5.63 26.50 -23.43
CA GLY A 121 7.01 26.99 -23.34
C GLY A 121 7.70 26.71 -22.00
N VAL A 122 7.01 26.21 -20.98
CA VAL A 122 7.61 25.78 -19.72
C VAL A 122 8.04 24.31 -19.83
N ALA A 123 9.36 24.07 -19.74
CA ALA A 123 9.92 22.73 -19.84
C ALA A 123 9.75 21.93 -18.53
N ASN A 124 9.62 20.61 -18.64
CA ASN A 124 9.62 19.72 -17.49
C ASN A 124 10.92 19.85 -16.67
N GLY A 125 10.80 19.78 -15.34
CA GLY A 125 11.91 19.98 -14.41
C GLY A 125 12.31 21.44 -14.18
N SER A 126 11.72 22.41 -14.87
CA SER A 126 11.94 23.84 -14.59
C SER A 126 11.41 24.20 -13.21
N GLN A 127 12.07 25.14 -12.51
CA GLN A 127 11.52 25.65 -11.25
C GLN A 127 10.23 26.44 -11.51
N CYS A 128 9.16 26.01 -10.86
CA CYS A 128 7.85 26.61 -10.95
C CYS A 128 7.35 27.05 -9.58
N GLY A 129 6.31 27.89 -9.61
CA GLY A 129 5.66 28.36 -8.42
C GLY A 129 4.46 29.22 -8.72
N GLY A 130 3.80 29.65 -7.66
CA GLY A 130 2.59 30.46 -7.74
C GLY A 130 1.94 30.55 -6.38
N ASN A 131 0.68 30.98 -6.38
CA ASN A 131 -0.16 31.03 -5.20
C ASN A 131 -1.39 30.15 -5.42
N ILE A 132 -1.72 29.33 -4.43
CA ILE A 132 -3.08 28.79 -4.31
C ILE A 132 -3.97 29.91 -3.78
N VAL A 133 -5.15 30.05 -4.37
CA VAL A 133 -6.15 31.02 -3.95
C VAL A 133 -7.46 30.28 -3.70
N ALA A 134 -7.87 30.24 -2.44
CA ALA A 134 -9.16 29.72 -2.02
C ALA A 134 -10.12 30.88 -1.71
N THR A 135 -11.26 30.92 -2.39
CA THR A 135 -12.34 31.90 -2.16
C THR A 135 -13.56 31.21 -1.57
N TYR A 136 -14.20 31.82 -0.57
CA TYR A 136 -15.36 31.24 0.11
C TYR A 136 -16.19 32.32 0.84
N GLY A 137 -17.37 31.95 1.33
CA GLY A 137 -18.12 32.74 2.32
C GLY A 137 -18.84 33.97 1.78
N GLU A 138 -19.13 34.06 0.48
CA GLU A 138 -19.80 35.23 -0.14
C GLU A 138 -21.15 35.58 0.54
N GLY A 139 -21.90 34.60 1.04
CA GLY A 139 -23.16 34.87 1.74
C GLY A 139 -23.02 35.47 3.15
N TYR A 140 -21.80 35.69 3.66
CA TYR A 140 -21.52 36.35 4.94
C TYR A 140 -21.08 37.82 4.79
N GLY A 141 -20.91 38.32 3.55
CA GLY A 141 -20.39 39.65 3.28
C GLY A 141 -19.37 39.63 2.13
N PRO A 142 -18.28 40.40 2.21
CA PRO A 142 -17.19 40.30 1.24
C PRO A 142 -16.64 38.87 1.17
N THR A 143 -16.31 38.41 -0.04
CA THR A 143 -15.63 37.13 -0.25
C THR A 143 -14.39 37.03 0.64
N LEU A 144 -14.25 35.88 1.30
CA LEU A 144 -13.11 35.55 2.14
C LEU A 144 -12.05 34.81 1.33
N TYR A 145 -10.79 34.95 1.74
CA TYR A 145 -9.64 34.40 1.03
C TYR A 145 -8.75 33.62 1.98
N ALA A 146 -8.24 32.48 1.51
CA ALA A 146 -7.08 31.81 2.06
C ALA A 146 -6.08 31.59 0.92
N ASN A 147 -4.81 31.90 1.15
CA ASN A 147 -3.78 31.74 0.13
C ASN A 147 -2.53 31.08 0.71
N SER A 148 -1.75 30.50 -0.20
CA SER A 148 -0.45 29.91 0.11
C SER A 148 0.42 29.94 -1.12
N SER A 149 1.69 30.29 -0.97
CA SER A 149 2.65 30.13 -2.05
C SER A 149 3.08 28.66 -2.17
N PHE A 150 3.39 28.25 -3.38
CA PHE A 150 3.99 26.95 -3.66
C PHE A 150 5.16 27.11 -4.62
N SER A 151 6.10 26.17 -4.55
CA SER A 151 7.20 26.08 -5.51
C SER A 151 7.72 24.65 -5.61
N GLY A 152 8.24 24.29 -6.77
CA GLY A 152 8.79 22.97 -7.05
C GLY A 152 9.03 22.78 -8.55
N PRO A 153 9.56 21.62 -8.97
CA PRO A 153 9.78 21.34 -10.38
C PRO A 153 8.44 21.12 -11.12
N CYS A 154 8.31 21.76 -12.28
CA CYS A 154 7.17 21.63 -13.17
C CYS A 154 7.16 20.28 -13.90
N GLY A 155 6.05 19.56 -13.86
CA GLY A 155 5.91 18.26 -14.49
C GLY A 155 6.94 17.23 -13.98
N PRO A 156 7.05 16.08 -14.66
CA PRO A 156 7.99 15.04 -14.25
C PRO A 156 9.43 15.49 -14.52
N ALA A 157 10.20 15.70 -13.45
CA ALA A 157 11.61 16.05 -13.52
C ALA A 157 12.49 14.82 -13.82
N THR A 158 13.66 15.06 -14.43
CA THR A 158 14.67 14.01 -14.58
C THR A 158 15.38 13.78 -13.25
N TYR A 159 15.43 12.52 -12.82
CA TYR A 159 16.15 12.11 -11.62
C TYR A 159 17.63 11.88 -11.92
N THR A 160 18.51 12.27 -10.99
CA THR A 160 19.94 11.94 -11.02
C THR A 160 20.27 10.96 -9.88
N ALA A 161 21.44 10.31 -9.96
CA ALA A 161 21.93 9.40 -8.92
C ALA A 161 22.41 10.15 -7.65
N ASP A 162 21.59 11.08 -7.15
CA ASP A 162 21.80 11.90 -5.97
C ASP A 162 20.58 11.78 -5.04
N THR A 163 20.81 11.65 -3.74
CA THR A 163 19.72 11.45 -2.78
C THR A 163 18.80 12.66 -2.64
N ASN A 164 19.26 13.88 -2.92
CA ASN A 164 18.38 15.05 -2.92
C ASN A 164 17.47 15.06 -4.16
N SER A 165 18.00 14.64 -5.31
CA SER A 165 17.18 14.47 -6.53
C SER A 165 16.11 13.40 -6.32
N LEU A 166 16.49 12.25 -5.77
CA LEU A 166 15.57 11.13 -5.51
C LEU A 166 14.60 11.41 -4.36
N GLY A 167 14.99 12.24 -3.38
CA GLY A 167 14.11 12.65 -2.28
C GLY A 167 12.90 13.48 -2.72
N TYR A 168 12.84 13.90 -3.99
CA TYR A 168 11.64 14.50 -4.59
C TYR A 168 10.71 13.47 -5.25
N HIS A 169 11.06 12.18 -5.30
CA HIS A 169 10.13 11.13 -5.74
C HIS A 169 9.14 10.79 -4.62
N TRP A 170 7.85 10.78 -4.94
CA TRP A 170 6.75 10.55 -4.00
C TRP A 170 6.11 9.20 -4.29
N THR A 171 5.40 8.64 -3.31
CA THR A 171 4.49 7.52 -3.55
C THR A 171 3.50 7.90 -4.66
N PRO A 172 3.26 7.01 -5.64
CA PRO A 172 2.34 7.32 -6.72
C PRO A 172 0.90 7.27 -6.23
N GLN A 173 0.00 8.02 -6.87
CA GLN A 173 -1.41 8.11 -6.46
C GLN A 173 -2.10 6.75 -6.39
N TRP A 174 -1.79 5.83 -7.30
CA TRP A 174 -2.35 4.47 -7.27
C TRP A 174 -1.98 3.72 -5.99
N TRP A 175 -0.77 3.96 -5.45
CA TRP A 175 -0.30 3.31 -4.24
C TRP A 175 -1.00 3.89 -3.02
N ASP A 176 -1.12 5.22 -2.96
CA ASP A 176 -1.89 5.91 -1.91
C ASP A 176 -3.35 5.44 -1.89
N ASP A 177 -3.91 5.06 -3.03
CA ASP A 177 -5.31 4.63 -3.17
C ASP A 177 -5.52 3.11 -2.99
N ALA A 178 -4.45 2.32 -3.10
CA ALA A 178 -4.48 0.85 -3.16
C ALA A 178 -4.83 0.17 -1.82
N LYS A 179 -4.26 0.65 -0.72
CA LYS A 179 -4.46 0.20 0.68
C LYS A 179 -4.09 -1.25 1.03
N PHE A 180 -4.31 -2.21 0.14
CA PHE A 180 -4.15 -3.63 0.42
C PHE A 180 -3.41 -4.34 -0.71
N GLY A 181 -2.36 -5.08 -0.37
CA GLY A 181 -1.57 -5.90 -1.28
C GLY A 181 -1.24 -7.27 -0.71
N ILE A 182 -0.83 -8.19 -1.60
CA ILE A 182 -0.38 -9.55 -1.23
C ILE A 182 1.13 -9.67 -1.37
N PHE A 183 1.81 -10.02 -0.30
CA PHE A 183 3.21 -10.43 -0.32
C PHE A 183 3.29 -11.95 -0.51
N ILE A 184 4.33 -12.47 -1.17
CA ILE A 184 4.46 -13.90 -1.46
C ILE A 184 5.89 -14.37 -1.21
N HIS A 185 6.13 -15.02 -0.07
CA HIS A 185 7.40 -15.69 0.22
C HIS A 185 7.37 -17.15 -0.26
N TRP A 186 7.84 -17.34 -1.48
CA TRP A 186 8.02 -18.64 -2.11
C TRP A 186 9.44 -18.77 -2.65
N GLY A 187 10.09 -19.91 -2.42
CA GLY A 187 11.47 -20.16 -2.86
C GLY A 187 11.96 -21.53 -2.42
N LEU A 188 13.27 -21.78 -2.50
CA LEU A 188 13.85 -23.08 -2.12
C LEU A 188 13.53 -23.46 -0.67
N TYR A 189 13.49 -22.47 0.23
CA TYR A 189 13.13 -22.64 1.64
C TYR A 189 11.69 -23.17 1.85
N SER A 190 10.82 -23.06 0.84
CA SER A 190 9.49 -23.67 0.87
C SER A 190 9.54 -25.20 0.76
N ALA A 191 10.68 -25.81 0.38
CA ALA A 191 10.90 -27.26 0.37
C ALA A 191 11.08 -27.87 1.77
N PRO A 192 12.02 -27.39 2.61
CA PRO A 192 12.07 -27.83 4.00
C PRO A 192 10.84 -27.37 4.80
N ALA A 193 10.24 -26.22 4.42
CA ALA A 193 8.96 -25.70 4.92
C ALA A 193 8.84 -25.68 6.45
N TRP A 194 9.94 -25.40 7.16
CA TRP A 194 9.96 -25.58 8.60
C TRP A 194 10.55 -24.37 9.31
N GLY A 195 9.85 -23.94 10.34
CA GLY A 195 10.30 -22.98 11.34
C GLY A 195 9.69 -23.31 12.69
N GLY A 196 10.29 -22.77 13.76
CA GLY A 196 9.71 -22.89 15.09
C GLY A 196 8.34 -22.22 15.18
N VAL A 197 7.47 -22.74 16.06
CA VAL A 197 6.18 -22.10 16.43
C VAL A 197 6.23 -21.47 17.83
N SER A 198 7.45 -21.26 18.33
CA SER A 198 7.70 -20.62 19.62
C SER A 198 7.36 -19.13 19.55
N PRO A 199 7.00 -18.49 20.67
CA PRO A 199 6.91 -17.05 20.73
C PRO A 199 8.25 -16.43 20.30
N ASN A 200 8.21 -15.44 19.42
CA ASN A 200 9.31 -14.82 18.64
C ASN A 200 9.46 -15.37 17.22
N GLU A 201 9.88 -14.52 16.29
CA GLU A 201 10.01 -14.79 14.86
C GLU A 201 10.96 -15.97 14.60
N ALA A 202 10.41 -17.04 14.00
CA ALA A 202 11.14 -18.24 13.62
C ALA A 202 10.87 -18.55 12.14
N TYR A 203 11.14 -17.55 11.32
CA TYR A 203 10.96 -17.49 9.87
C TYR A 203 11.46 -18.75 9.16
N ALA A 204 10.55 -19.46 8.51
CA ALA A 204 10.87 -20.67 7.73
C ALA A 204 11.70 -20.32 6.49
N GLU A 205 11.56 -19.12 5.93
CA GLU A 205 12.38 -18.63 4.83
C GLU A 205 13.85 -18.36 5.23
N TRP A 206 14.15 -18.33 6.54
CA TRP A 206 15.51 -18.24 7.10
C TRP A 206 16.17 -19.62 7.31
N TYR A 207 15.55 -20.70 6.85
CA TYR A 207 15.96 -22.08 7.14
C TYR A 207 17.46 -22.34 6.89
N TRP A 208 17.99 -21.92 5.73
CA TRP A 208 19.39 -22.17 5.38
C TRP A 208 20.33 -21.56 6.40
N TYR A 209 20.16 -20.27 6.71
CA TYR A 209 21.01 -19.59 7.69
C TYR A 209 20.84 -20.17 9.10
N ARG A 210 19.60 -20.40 9.54
CA ARG A 210 19.30 -20.92 10.88
C ARG A 210 19.80 -22.33 11.11
N SER A 211 19.81 -23.19 10.09
CA SER A 211 20.35 -24.55 10.20
C SER A 211 21.88 -24.56 10.41
N HIS A 212 22.57 -23.44 10.20
CA HIS A 212 24.00 -23.28 10.50
C HIS A 212 24.27 -22.75 11.93
N GLN A 213 23.23 -22.38 12.69
CA GLN A 213 23.37 -21.72 13.99
C GLN A 213 23.15 -22.65 15.20
N GLN A 214 24.00 -23.67 15.36
CA GLN A 214 23.88 -24.64 16.46
C GLN A 214 23.70 -24.00 17.86
N GLY A 215 24.42 -22.91 18.13
CA GLY A 215 24.44 -22.27 19.46
C GLY A 215 23.33 -21.24 19.71
N TYR A 216 22.67 -20.73 18.68
CA TYR A 216 21.65 -19.67 18.80
C TYR A 216 20.23 -20.21 18.64
N ASN A 217 20.02 -21.11 17.67
CA ASN A 217 18.73 -21.75 17.44
C ASN A 217 18.95 -23.25 17.13
N PRO A 218 19.13 -24.08 18.16
CA PRO A 218 19.45 -25.50 17.98
C PRO A 218 18.33 -26.26 17.27
N ASP A 219 17.10 -25.74 17.24
CA ASP A 219 15.95 -26.48 16.71
C ASP A 219 16.05 -26.66 15.19
N PHE A 220 16.48 -25.64 14.42
CA PHE A 220 16.72 -25.77 12.98
C PHE A 220 17.85 -26.75 12.66
N TYR A 221 18.95 -26.66 13.40
CA TYR A 221 20.10 -27.55 13.26
C TYR A 221 19.70 -29.01 13.55
N ASN A 222 19.03 -29.26 14.67
CA ASN A 222 18.60 -30.60 15.08
C ASN A 222 17.55 -31.15 14.13
N TYR A 223 16.54 -30.35 13.76
CA TYR A 223 15.49 -30.76 12.83
C TYR A 223 16.09 -31.17 11.48
N HIS A 224 17.05 -30.41 10.96
CA HIS A 224 17.71 -30.74 9.70
C HIS A 224 18.47 -32.07 9.80
N LYS A 225 19.27 -32.25 10.85
CA LYS A 225 20.01 -33.48 11.12
C LYS A 225 19.09 -34.70 11.25
N GLU A 226 17.98 -34.56 11.96
CA GLU A 226 17.05 -35.66 12.22
C GLU A 226 16.20 -36.02 10.99
N THR A 227 15.85 -35.03 10.17
CA THR A 227 14.93 -35.22 9.02
C THR A 227 15.67 -35.57 7.73
N TYR A 228 16.79 -34.91 7.46
CA TYR A 228 17.52 -35.00 6.19
C TYR A 228 18.90 -35.66 6.33
N GLY A 229 19.49 -35.63 7.53
CA GLY A 229 20.82 -36.18 7.81
C GLY A 229 21.94 -35.15 7.70
N GLU A 230 23.13 -35.50 8.20
CA GLU A 230 24.30 -34.60 8.24
C GLU A 230 24.91 -34.36 6.85
N ASP A 231 24.72 -35.29 5.92
CA ASP A 231 25.26 -35.21 4.55
C ASP A 231 24.34 -34.44 3.58
N PHE A 232 23.19 -33.95 4.06
CA PHE A 232 22.25 -33.19 3.24
C PHE A 232 22.57 -31.69 3.34
N ASN A 233 22.96 -31.06 2.23
CA ASN A 233 23.19 -29.62 2.14
C ASN A 233 21.95 -28.91 1.55
N TYR A 234 21.77 -27.63 1.88
CA TYR A 234 20.56 -26.87 1.52
C TYR A 234 20.23 -26.90 0.03
N ASP A 235 21.21 -26.75 -0.85
CA ASP A 235 20.99 -26.73 -2.31
C ASP A 235 20.44 -28.06 -2.87
N GLN A 236 20.50 -29.17 -2.12
CA GLN A 236 19.83 -30.41 -2.53
C GLN A 236 18.29 -30.28 -2.56
N PHE A 237 17.72 -29.31 -1.83
CA PHE A 237 16.30 -28.97 -1.91
C PHE A 237 15.86 -28.42 -3.27
N ILE A 238 16.78 -28.02 -4.15
CA ILE A 238 16.47 -27.66 -5.55
C ILE A 238 15.70 -28.80 -6.23
N SER A 239 16.04 -30.06 -5.93
CA SER A 239 15.35 -31.23 -6.50
C SER A 239 13.91 -31.41 -6.00
N ASN A 240 13.58 -30.81 -4.85
CA ASN A 240 12.24 -30.84 -4.26
C ASN A 240 11.40 -29.60 -4.62
N PHE A 241 12.01 -28.52 -5.09
CA PHE A 241 11.31 -27.32 -5.53
C PHE A 241 10.70 -27.55 -6.92
N THR A 242 9.36 -27.59 -6.98
CA THR A 242 8.61 -27.97 -8.19
C THR A 242 7.51 -26.94 -8.49
N ASP A 243 6.87 -27.03 -9.65
CA ASP A 243 5.69 -26.22 -10.02
C ASP A 243 4.42 -27.07 -10.23
N ALA A 244 4.42 -28.31 -9.73
CA ALA A 244 3.34 -29.28 -9.98
C ALA A 244 1.96 -28.83 -9.47
N GLY A 245 1.94 -27.94 -8.48
CA GLY A 245 0.73 -27.35 -7.90
C GLY A 245 0.58 -25.87 -8.21
N TRP A 246 1.40 -25.32 -9.10
CA TRP A 246 1.44 -23.90 -9.42
C TRP A 246 0.55 -23.57 -10.62
N ASP A 247 -0.30 -22.57 -10.46
CA ASP A 247 -1.09 -21.98 -11.54
C ASP A 247 -1.13 -20.45 -11.35
N PRO A 248 -0.48 -19.68 -12.23
CA PRO A 248 -0.41 -18.23 -12.08
C PRO A 248 -1.77 -17.56 -12.25
N GLN A 249 -2.71 -18.17 -12.98
CA GLN A 249 -4.08 -17.64 -13.06
C GLN A 249 -4.79 -17.79 -11.71
N GLN A 250 -4.71 -18.96 -11.08
CA GLN A 250 -5.34 -19.18 -9.78
C GLN A 250 -4.78 -18.24 -8.71
N TRP A 251 -3.47 -17.96 -8.75
CA TRP A 251 -2.84 -16.99 -7.86
C TRP A 251 -3.43 -15.58 -8.05
N VAL A 252 -3.41 -15.03 -9.26
CA VAL A 252 -3.90 -13.65 -9.48
C VAL A 252 -5.40 -13.53 -9.26
N ASP A 253 -6.17 -14.57 -9.58
CA ASP A 253 -7.61 -14.64 -9.29
C ASP A 253 -7.86 -14.64 -7.76
N LEU A 254 -7.08 -15.38 -6.98
CA LEU A 254 -7.15 -15.34 -5.52
C LEU A 254 -6.83 -13.94 -4.98
N PHE A 255 -5.78 -13.29 -5.47
CA PHE A 255 -5.37 -11.96 -4.99
C PHE A 255 -6.44 -10.90 -5.29
N ALA A 256 -6.99 -10.93 -6.51
CA ALA A 256 -8.08 -10.05 -6.90
C ALA A 256 -9.34 -10.30 -6.07
N ASN A 257 -9.71 -11.58 -5.86
CA ASN A 257 -10.88 -11.96 -5.06
C ASN A 257 -10.70 -11.63 -3.57
N ALA A 258 -9.47 -11.61 -3.06
CA ALA A 258 -9.14 -11.12 -1.72
C ALA A 258 -9.30 -9.59 -1.58
N GLY A 259 -9.44 -8.87 -2.70
CA GLY A 259 -9.54 -7.41 -2.74
C GLY A 259 -8.20 -6.69 -2.85
N ALA A 260 -7.10 -7.40 -3.08
CA ALA A 260 -5.80 -6.73 -3.24
C ALA A 260 -5.79 -5.83 -4.49
N LYS A 261 -4.97 -4.77 -4.46
CA LYS A 261 -4.74 -3.87 -5.60
C LYS A 261 -3.34 -4.00 -6.17
N TYR A 262 -2.45 -4.70 -5.47
CA TYR A 262 -1.10 -5.02 -5.91
C TYR A 262 -0.63 -6.31 -5.25
N PHE A 263 0.41 -6.91 -5.82
CA PHE A 263 1.08 -8.06 -5.23
C PHE A 263 2.60 -7.91 -5.38
N VAL A 264 3.35 -8.52 -4.47
CA VAL A 264 4.81 -8.43 -4.39
C VAL A 264 5.34 -9.85 -4.16
N PRO A 265 5.73 -10.61 -5.21
CA PRO A 265 6.42 -11.87 -5.04
C PRO A 265 7.89 -11.65 -4.68
N VAL A 266 8.42 -12.50 -3.82
CA VAL A 266 9.85 -12.63 -3.58
C VAL A 266 10.51 -13.14 -4.85
N THR A 267 11.22 -12.26 -5.56
CA THR A 267 11.92 -12.66 -6.80
C THR A 267 13.26 -13.31 -6.50
N LYS A 268 13.90 -12.89 -5.40
CA LYS A 268 15.11 -13.47 -4.83
C LYS A 268 15.17 -13.15 -3.34
N HIS A 269 15.26 -14.18 -2.49
CA HIS A 269 15.45 -14.01 -1.05
C HIS A 269 16.94 -14.02 -0.67
N HIS A 270 17.25 -14.04 0.62
CA HIS A 270 18.62 -14.05 1.13
C HIS A 270 19.44 -15.30 0.73
N ASP A 271 18.77 -16.39 0.33
CA ASP A 271 19.41 -17.60 -0.20
C ASP A 271 19.95 -17.43 -1.63
N GLY A 272 19.70 -16.27 -2.25
CA GLY A 272 20.17 -15.89 -3.57
C GLY A 272 19.56 -16.68 -4.74
N PHE A 273 18.55 -17.52 -4.49
CA PHE A 273 17.89 -18.25 -5.57
C PHE A 273 16.81 -17.40 -6.23
N ALA A 274 17.04 -17.02 -7.48
CA ALA A 274 16.12 -16.17 -8.21
C ALA A 274 15.00 -16.96 -8.91
N LEU A 275 13.78 -16.44 -8.89
CA LEU A 275 12.59 -17.04 -9.53
C LEU A 275 12.29 -16.50 -10.93
N PHE A 276 13.24 -15.80 -11.54
CA PHE A 276 13.09 -15.12 -12.82
C PHE A 276 14.28 -15.37 -13.75
N ASP A 277 14.07 -15.14 -15.04
CA ASP A 277 15.10 -15.32 -16.06
C ASP A 277 16.11 -14.17 -16.07
N MET A 278 17.37 -14.50 -16.33
CA MET A 278 18.45 -13.52 -16.47
C MET A 278 19.60 -14.10 -17.31
N PRO A 279 20.43 -13.24 -17.93
CA PRO A 279 21.61 -13.70 -18.64
C PRO A 279 22.51 -14.56 -17.74
N SER A 280 23.01 -15.69 -18.25
CA SER A 280 23.87 -16.60 -17.49
C SER A 280 25.24 -16.00 -17.09
N THR A 281 25.57 -14.81 -17.60
CA THR A 281 26.74 -14.03 -17.18
C THR A 281 26.51 -13.27 -15.87
N VAL A 282 25.25 -13.06 -15.47
CA VAL A 282 24.86 -12.41 -14.21
C VAL A 282 24.84 -13.46 -13.10
N SER A 283 24.03 -14.51 -13.26
CA SER A 283 24.00 -15.65 -12.34
C SER A 283 23.36 -16.86 -13.04
N LYS A 284 23.70 -18.07 -12.58
CA LYS A 284 23.00 -19.30 -12.95
C LYS A 284 22.20 -19.87 -11.78
N ARG A 285 22.12 -19.18 -10.64
CA ARG A 285 21.33 -19.58 -9.46
C ARG A 285 19.90 -19.08 -9.58
N ASN A 286 19.13 -19.69 -10.48
CA ASN A 286 17.74 -19.32 -10.73
C ASN A 286 16.88 -20.52 -11.14
N SER A 287 15.55 -20.33 -11.10
CA SER A 287 14.55 -21.35 -11.42
C SER A 287 14.50 -21.77 -12.90
N VAL A 288 15.13 -21.01 -13.80
CA VAL A 288 15.24 -21.34 -15.22
C VAL A 288 16.38 -22.32 -15.47
N ALA A 289 17.51 -22.13 -14.77
CA ALA A 289 18.67 -23.01 -14.86
C ALA A 289 18.54 -24.26 -13.97
N TRP A 290 17.82 -24.16 -12.85
CA TRP A 290 17.70 -25.21 -11.84
C TRP A 290 16.25 -25.42 -11.39
N GLY A 291 15.90 -26.66 -11.07
CA GLY A 291 14.53 -27.00 -10.64
C GLY A 291 13.57 -27.05 -11.84
N PRO A 292 12.42 -26.35 -11.81
CA PRO A 292 11.37 -26.48 -12.83
C PRO A 292 11.73 -25.99 -14.25
N GLY A 293 12.82 -25.23 -14.41
CA GLY A 293 13.23 -24.69 -15.70
C GLY A 293 12.30 -23.58 -16.20
N ARG A 294 11.83 -22.71 -15.29
CA ARG A 294 10.73 -21.78 -15.54
C ARG A 294 10.99 -20.39 -14.98
N ASP A 295 10.54 -19.37 -15.73
CA ASP A 295 10.47 -17.97 -15.29
C ASP A 295 9.13 -17.72 -14.59
N PHE A 296 9.11 -17.83 -13.27
CA PHE A 296 7.87 -17.69 -12.49
C PHE A 296 7.38 -16.25 -12.42
N ILE A 297 8.30 -15.29 -12.32
CA ILE A 297 7.94 -13.86 -12.23
C ILE A 297 7.34 -13.39 -13.55
N GLY A 298 7.95 -13.76 -14.68
CA GLY A 298 7.40 -13.45 -16.01
C GLY A 298 6.02 -14.03 -16.23
N ASP A 299 5.85 -15.32 -15.94
CA ASP A 299 4.57 -16.00 -16.10
C ASP A 299 3.48 -15.42 -15.19
N LEU A 300 3.80 -15.08 -13.93
CA LEU A 300 2.86 -14.47 -13.01
C LEU A 300 2.45 -13.06 -13.46
N PHE A 301 3.39 -12.25 -13.95
CA PHE A 301 3.11 -10.91 -14.46
C PHE A 301 2.30 -10.94 -15.76
N ALA A 302 2.56 -11.92 -16.63
CA ALA A 302 1.76 -12.17 -17.82
C ALA A 302 0.33 -12.59 -17.46
N ALA A 303 0.16 -13.47 -16.46
CA ALA A 303 -1.16 -13.86 -15.96
C ALA A 303 -1.91 -12.67 -15.34
N ALA A 304 -1.25 -11.85 -14.52
CA ALA A 304 -1.85 -10.64 -13.94
C ALA A 304 -2.33 -9.69 -15.06
N SER A 305 -1.47 -9.40 -16.03
CA SER A 305 -1.81 -8.51 -17.15
C SER A 305 -2.97 -9.06 -18.01
N LYS A 306 -3.09 -10.39 -18.12
CA LYS A 306 -4.13 -11.05 -18.93
C LYS A 306 -5.47 -11.19 -18.21
N TYR A 307 -5.46 -11.61 -16.94
CA TYR A 307 -6.66 -12.03 -16.22
C TYR A 307 -7.11 -10.97 -15.20
N GLN A 308 -6.18 -10.22 -14.61
CA GLN A 308 -6.45 -9.24 -13.55
C GLN A 308 -5.65 -7.93 -13.77
N PRO A 309 -5.84 -7.22 -14.91
CA PRO A 309 -5.00 -6.08 -15.31
C PRO A 309 -5.08 -4.86 -14.37
N HIS A 310 -5.98 -4.90 -13.38
CA HIS A 310 -6.10 -3.88 -12.35
C HIS A 310 -5.09 -4.07 -11.20
N LEU A 311 -4.46 -5.25 -11.08
CA LEU A 311 -3.43 -5.50 -10.09
C LEU A 311 -2.11 -4.87 -10.53
N LYS A 312 -1.55 -4.01 -9.68
CA LYS A 312 -0.19 -3.48 -9.86
C LYS A 312 0.83 -4.56 -9.49
N LYS A 313 1.92 -4.62 -10.24
CA LYS A 313 2.89 -5.71 -10.18
C LYS A 313 4.13 -5.24 -9.43
N GLY A 314 4.30 -5.62 -8.17
CA GLY A 314 5.51 -5.35 -7.41
C GLY A 314 6.51 -6.49 -7.49
N THR A 315 7.74 -6.26 -7.01
CA THR A 315 8.78 -7.26 -6.84
C THR A 315 9.49 -7.04 -5.51
N TYR A 316 9.69 -8.12 -4.75
CA TYR A 316 10.62 -8.10 -3.63
C TYR A 316 12.01 -8.54 -4.06
N PHE A 317 13.04 -7.89 -3.52
CA PHE A 317 14.42 -8.23 -3.80
C PHE A 317 15.31 -8.14 -2.55
N SER A 318 15.93 -9.26 -2.16
CA SER A 318 16.97 -9.28 -1.14
C SER A 318 18.25 -8.66 -1.69
N MET A 319 18.69 -7.56 -1.05
CA MET A 319 19.90 -6.85 -1.44
C MET A 319 21.17 -7.68 -1.16
N PRO A 320 21.37 -8.28 0.04
CA PRO A 320 22.47 -9.21 0.30
C PRO A 320 22.12 -10.67 0.00
N GLU A 321 23.14 -11.53 -0.02
CA GLU A 321 23.02 -13.00 -0.07
C GLU A 321 23.87 -13.63 1.03
N TRP A 322 23.34 -14.64 1.72
CA TRP A 322 24.01 -15.23 2.89
C TRP A 322 25.37 -15.81 2.56
N TYR A 323 25.47 -16.57 1.47
CA TYR A 323 26.65 -17.38 1.18
C TYR A 323 27.26 -17.14 -0.21
N ASN A 324 26.85 -16.06 -0.90
CA ASN A 324 27.41 -15.75 -2.21
C ASN A 324 28.89 -15.31 -2.08
N PRO A 325 29.85 -16.00 -2.74
CA PRO A 325 31.27 -15.66 -2.63
C PRO A 325 31.61 -14.23 -3.07
N ALA A 326 30.90 -13.68 -4.05
CA ALA A 326 31.13 -12.31 -4.52
C ALA A 326 30.67 -11.25 -3.50
N TYR A 327 29.75 -11.60 -2.59
CA TYR A 327 29.29 -10.71 -1.52
C TYR A 327 30.27 -10.66 -0.33
N ALA A 328 31.18 -11.64 -0.19
CA ALA A 328 32.07 -11.78 0.97
C ALA A 328 32.90 -10.52 1.28
N LYS A 329 33.28 -9.73 0.26
CA LYS A 329 34.02 -8.47 0.46
C LYS A 329 33.20 -7.39 1.18
N TYR A 330 31.87 -7.53 1.24
CA TYR A 330 30.96 -6.64 1.96
C TYR A 330 30.50 -7.18 3.32
N ALA A 331 30.94 -8.39 3.72
CA ALA A 331 30.55 -9.02 4.99
C ALA A 331 30.90 -8.15 6.23
N ALA A 332 31.80 -7.18 6.09
CA ALA A 332 32.16 -6.20 7.13
C ALA A 332 31.43 -4.85 7.01
N CYS A 333 30.30 -4.74 6.28
CA CYS A 333 29.68 -3.46 5.99
C CYS A 333 29.08 -2.75 7.23
N LEU A 334 29.12 -1.41 7.16
CA LEU A 334 28.64 -0.47 8.18
C LEU A 334 27.15 -0.71 8.47
N GLY A 335 26.83 -1.32 9.61
CA GLY A 335 25.43 -1.50 10.06
C GLY A 335 25.11 -2.82 10.76
N GLY A 336 26.04 -3.78 10.82
CA GLY A 336 25.83 -5.03 11.57
C GLY A 336 25.42 -6.25 10.74
N CYS A 337 25.67 -6.25 9.43
CA CYS A 337 25.37 -7.37 8.54
C CYS A 337 26.43 -8.49 8.60
N ASN A 338 26.77 -8.96 9.80
CA ASN A 338 27.75 -10.05 10.00
C ASN A 338 27.24 -11.42 9.49
N ASP A 339 26.02 -11.46 8.97
CA ASP A 339 25.29 -12.68 8.62
C ASP A 339 25.30 -12.97 7.10
N PHE A 340 25.95 -12.13 6.29
CA PHE A 340 25.94 -12.23 4.82
C PHE A 340 27.34 -12.31 4.21
N GLY A 341 27.46 -12.90 3.02
CA GLY A 341 28.75 -13.19 2.38
C GLY A 341 29.62 -14.16 3.17
N LEU A 342 29.01 -15.02 3.99
CA LEU A 342 29.68 -16.05 4.77
C LEU A 342 30.18 -17.18 3.83
N PRO A 343 31.26 -17.90 4.19
CA PRO A 343 31.61 -19.12 3.50
C PRO A 343 30.48 -20.16 3.64
N ASP A 344 30.09 -20.78 2.54
CA ASP A 344 29.16 -21.91 2.57
C ASP A 344 29.91 -23.17 3.04
N THR A 345 29.48 -23.73 4.17
CA THR A 345 30.10 -24.90 4.78
C THR A 345 29.04 -25.81 5.36
N ASN A 346 29.21 -27.12 5.24
CA ASN A 346 28.32 -28.07 5.90
C ASN A 346 28.40 -27.86 7.43
N PRO A 347 27.27 -27.62 8.13
CA PRO A 347 27.29 -27.22 9.53
C PRO A 347 27.65 -28.36 10.50
N TYR A 348 27.77 -29.60 10.03
CA TYR A 348 28.13 -30.78 10.82
C TYR A 348 29.60 -31.15 10.65
N THR A 349 30.13 -31.10 9.42
CA THR A 349 31.51 -31.49 9.10
C THR A 349 32.48 -30.31 9.01
N GLY A 350 31.98 -29.10 8.74
CA GLY A 350 32.77 -27.91 8.44
C GLY A 350 33.40 -27.90 7.05
N GLU A 351 33.07 -28.88 6.19
CA GLU A 351 33.58 -28.93 4.82
C GLU A 351 32.93 -27.85 3.95
N SER A 352 33.68 -27.27 3.03
CA SER A 352 33.16 -26.26 2.10
C SER A 352 32.13 -26.86 1.15
N VAL A 353 31.01 -26.17 0.97
CA VAL A 353 29.95 -26.53 0.01
C VAL A 353 30.04 -25.60 -1.19
N GLU A 354 29.77 -26.13 -2.38
CA GLU A 354 29.71 -25.32 -3.60
C GLU A 354 28.40 -24.52 -3.62
N TYR A 355 28.49 -23.20 -3.79
CA TYR A 355 27.33 -22.34 -4.00
C TYR A 355 26.73 -22.60 -5.40
N THR A 356 25.66 -23.40 -5.46
CA THR A 356 25.14 -23.90 -6.75
C THR A 356 24.71 -22.74 -7.65
N GLY A 357 25.19 -22.76 -8.90
CA GLY A 357 24.88 -21.74 -9.89
C GLY A 357 25.71 -20.46 -9.77
N TYR A 358 26.75 -20.44 -8.93
CA TYR A 358 27.69 -19.32 -8.86
C TYR A 358 28.35 -19.04 -10.22
N VAL A 359 28.43 -17.76 -10.56
CA VAL A 359 29.19 -17.26 -11.71
C VAL A 359 30.27 -16.33 -11.15
N PRO A 360 31.56 -16.61 -11.37
CA PRO A 360 32.62 -15.71 -10.93
C PRO A 360 32.48 -14.32 -11.58
N VAL A 361 32.39 -13.30 -10.73
CA VAL A 361 32.27 -11.88 -11.10
C VAL A 361 33.25 -11.04 -10.26
N ASP A 362 33.49 -9.79 -10.67
CA ASP A 362 34.43 -8.90 -9.98
C ASP A 362 33.75 -8.18 -8.79
N ASP A 363 32.47 -7.85 -8.93
CA ASP A 363 31.71 -7.08 -7.97
C ASP A 363 30.25 -7.52 -7.90
N PHE A 364 29.81 -8.04 -6.74
CA PHE A 364 28.44 -8.49 -6.57
C PHE A 364 27.41 -7.38 -6.86
N VAL A 365 27.67 -6.15 -6.43
CA VAL A 365 26.70 -5.06 -6.59
C VAL A 365 26.56 -4.68 -8.07
N LEU A 366 27.68 -4.54 -8.79
CA LEU A 366 27.68 -4.13 -10.20
C LEU A 366 27.34 -5.26 -11.18
N ASP A 367 27.77 -6.48 -10.91
CA ASP A 367 27.70 -7.59 -11.87
C ASP A 367 26.53 -8.54 -11.61
N ILE A 368 25.96 -8.53 -10.39
CA ILE A 368 24.83 -9.40 -10.00
C ILE A 368 23.61 -8.57 -9.59
N GLN A 369 23.72 -7.80 -8.49
CA GLN A 369 22.61 -7.12 -7.84
C GLN A 369 21.94 -6.10 -8.77
N LEU A 370 22.71 -5.13 -9.29
CA LEU A 370 22.19 -4.07 -10.14
C LEU A 370 21.60 -4.59 -11.46
N PRO A 371 22.24 -5.52 -12.20
CA PRO A 371 21.63 -6.14 -13.38
C PRO A 371 20.31 -6.86 -13.08
N GLN A 372 20.23 -7.61 -11.99
CA GLN A 372 19.00 -8.29 -11.57
C GLN A 372 17.88 -7.29 -11.27
N MET A 373 18.15 -6.25 -10.48
CA MET A 373 17.17 -5.21 -10.19
C MET A 373 16.72 -4.48 -11.46
N ASN A 374 17.64 -4.16 -12.38
CA ASN A 374 17.31 -3.52 -13.66
C ASN A 374 16.44 -4.40 -14.57
N ILE A 375 16.66 -5.72 -14.56
CA ILE A 375 15.79 -6.67 -15.28
C ILE A 375 14.37 -6.60 -14.73
N LEU A 376 14.20 -6.72 -13.40
CA LEU A 376 12.88 -6.66 -12.75
C LEU A 376 12.18 -5.32 -12.99
N ALA A 377 12.93 -4.22 -12.92
CA ALA A 377 12.40 -2.88 -13.07
C ALA A 377 12.02 -2.52 -14.51
N ASN A 378 12.92 -2.76 -15.46
CA ASN A 378 12.82 -2.24 -16.83
C ASN A 378 12.38 -3.29 -17.86
N VAL A 379 12.65 -4.58 -17.64
CA VAL A 379 12.25 -5.66 -18.55
C VAL A 379 10.90 -6.24 -18.14
N TYR A 380 10.75 -6.60 -16.86
CA TYR A 380 9.46 -7.07 -16.32
C TYR A 380 8.47 -5.93 -16.06
N GLU A 381 8.94 -4.69 -16.13
CA GLU A 381 8.10 -3.51 -15.95
C GLU A 381 7.35 -3.56 -14.62
N SER A 382 8.08 -3.75 -13.53
CA SER A 382 7.52 -3.72 -12.17
C SER A 382 7.02 -2.32 -11.83
N ASP A 383 5.92 -2.22 -11.09
CA ASP A 383 5.31 -1.00 -10.59
C ASP A 383 5.80 -0.64 -9.17
N TYR A 384 6.33 -1.62 -8.42
CA TYR A 384 6.81 -1.43 -7.04
C TYR A 384 8.07 -2.28 -6.78
N MET A 385 9.14 -1.67 -6.27
CA MET A 385 10.35 -2.37 -5.83
C MET A 385 10.43 -2.37 -4.30
N TRP A 386 10.31 -3.55 -3.72
CA TRP A 386 10.40 -3.80 -2.28
C TRP A 386 11.76 -4.44 -1.98
N CYS A 387 12.76 -3.66 -1.57
CA CYS A 387 14.05 -4.25 -1.20
C CYS A 387 14.09 -4.65 0.26
N ASP A 388 15.03 -5.50 0.65
CA ASP A 388 15.20 -5.88 2.04
C ASP A 388 16.65 -5.83 2.54
N ILE A 389 16.79 -5.66 3.86
CA ILE A 389 18.04 -5.56 4.64
C ILE A 389 18.92 -4.33 4.31
N GLY A 390 18.88 -3.83 3.08
CA GLY A 390 19.80 -2.81 2.59
C GLY A 390 21.20 -3.39 2.34
N GLY A 391 22.21 -2.95 3.09
CA GLY A 391 23.59 -3.39 2.88
C GLY A 391 24.27 -2.75 1.65
N ALA A 392 25.26 -3.42 1.08
CA ALA A 392 26.02 -2.89 -0.07
C ALA A 392 25.10 -2.75 -1.30
N ASN A 393 25.05 -1.55 -1.88
CA ASN A 393 24.09 -1.24 -2.93
C ASN A 393 24.57 -0.11 -3.86
N ASN A 394 23.91 -0.01 -5.01
CA ASN A 394 23.95 1.14 -5.93
C ASN A 394 22.54 1.71 -6.15
N ALA A 395 21.77 1.84 -5.08
CA ALA A 395 20.35 2.16 -5.15
C ALA A 395 20.05 3.49 -5.82
N THR A 396 20.90 4.52 -5.66
CA THR A 396 20.70 5.82 -6.31
C THR A 396 20.86 5.74 -7.82
N ILE A 397 21.81 4.93 -8.30
CA ILE A 397 22.02 4.66 -9.74
C ILE A 397 20.81 3.90 -10.30
N PHE A 398 20.39 2.84 -9.61
CA PHE A 398 19.22 2.04 -9.97
C PHE A 398 17.93 2.88 -10.03
N ALA A 399 17.59 3.56 -8.94
CA ALA A 399 16.34 4.29 -8.80
C ALA A 399 16.24 5.44 -9.82
N SER A 400 17.33 6.19 -10.01
CA SER A 400 17.33 7.28 -11.00
C SER A 400 17.11 6.80 -12.43
N ASP A 401 17.74 5.69 -12.86
CA ASP A 401 17.49 5.12 -14.18
C ASP A 401 16.05 4.60 -14.31
N TRP A 402 15.59 3.82 -13.33
CA TRP A 402 14.27 3.22 -13.35
C TRP A 402 13.16 4.27 -13.36
N PHE A 403 13.20 5.27 -12.47
CA PHE A 403 12.20 6.34 -12.41
C PHE A 403 12.11 7.11 -13.73
N ASN A 404 13.27 7.43 -14.32
CA ASN A 404 13.33 8.11 -15.61
C ASN A 404 12.77 7.24 -16.75
N ASN A 405 13.04 5.94 -16.75
CA ASN A 405 12.53 5.02 -17.77
C ASN A 405 11.03 4.77 -17.63
N ALA A 406 10.52 4.56 -16.41
CA ALA A 406 9.10 4.43 -16.11
C ALA A 406 8.33 5.71 -16.50
N THR A 407 8.88 6.88 -16.19
CA THR A 407 8.29 8.17 -16.57
C THR A 407 8.13 8.29 -18.09
N LYS A 408 9.13 7.88 -18.90
CA LYS A 408 9.02 7.90 -20.38
C LYS A 408 7.88 7.02 -20.90
N GLN A 409 7.46 6.02 -20.12
CA GLN A 409 6.36 5.11 -20.43
C GLN A 409 5.01 5.59 -19.83
N ASN A 410 4.96 6.79 -19.25
CA ASN A 410 3.82 7.30 -18.47
C ASN A 410 3.41 6.38 -17.30
N ARG A 411 4.39 5.72 -16.68
CA ARG A 411 4.22 4.83 -15.53
C ARG A 411 4.75 5.50 -14.28
N GLN A 412 3.94 5.46 -13.22
CA GLN A 412 4.36 5.89 -11.89
C GLN A 412 4.70 4.66 -11.07
N VAL A 413 5.92 4.61 -10.55
CA VAL A 413 6.45 3.47 -9.79
C VAL A 413 6.64 3.84 -8.32
N ALA A 414 6.83 2.84 -7.47
CA ALA A 414 7.07 3.01 -6.04
C ALA A 414 8.33 2.27 -5.61
N ILE A 415 9.01 2.74 -4.56
CA ILE A 415 10.14 2.04 -3.95
C ILE A 415 10.16 2.22 -2.43
N ASN A 416 10.46 1.13 -1.73
CA ASN A 416 10.43 1.09 -0.29
C ASN A 416 11.69 1.70 0.37
N SER A 417 11.68 1.92 1.69
CA SER A 417 12.81 2.52 2.42
C SER A 417 13.96 1.57 2.74
N ARG A 418 13.98 0.36 2.17
CA ARG A 418 14.94 -0.70 2.52
C ARG A 418 15.92 -1.00 1.37
N CYS A 419 15.90 -0.22 0.29
CA CYS A 419 16.81 -0.39 -0.85
C CYS A 419 18.22 0.20 -0.65
N GLY A 420 18.48 0.92 0.45
CA GLY A 420 19.78 1.57 0.69
C GLY A 420 19.74 3.10 0.65
N TYR A 421 18.55 3.69 0.55
CA TYR A 421 18.27 5.10 0.81
C TYR A 421 16.83 5.24 1.38
N ALA A 422 16.36 6.47 1.60
CA ALA A 422 15.09 6.73 2.30
C ALA A 422 13.84 6.13 1.63
N GLY A 423 13.83 5.93 0.30
CA GLY A 423 12.66 5.44 -0.45
C GLY A 423 11.45 6.39 -0.40
N ASP A 424 10.30 5.90 -0.89
CA ASP A 424 9.04 6.66 -0.94
C ASP A 424 8.17 6.44 0.31
N MET A 425 8.30 5.28 0.95
CA MET A 425 7.53 4.90 2.14
C MET A 425 8.37 4.07 3.11
N THR A 426 8.00 4.12 4.40
CA THR A 426 8.60 3.26 5.43
C THR A 426 7.84 1.93 5.56
N ASN A 427 8.51 0.86 6.00
CA ASN A 427 7.94 -0.49 5.99
C ASN A 427 8.07 -1.19 7.36
N PRO A 428 7.24 -0.83 8.35
CA PRO A 428 7.22 -1.51 9.64
C PRO A 428 6.72 -2.96 9.49
N GLU A 429 7.45 -3.88 10.11
CA GLU A 429 7.23 -5.33 10.02
C GLU A 429 6.72 -5.86 11.37
N TYR A 430 5.64 -6.67 11.34
CA TYR A 430 4.93 -7.20 12.52
C TYR A 430 4.54 -6.19 13.63
N ALA A 431 4.66 -4.89 13.36
CA ALA A 431 4.33 -3.86 14.33
C ALA A 431 2.85 -3.96 14.74
N SER A 432 2.61 -3.97 16.05
CA SER A 432 1.28 -4.15 16.65
C SER A 432 0.67 -2.84 17.14
N SER A 433 1.44 -1.75 17.14
CA SER A 433 1.01 -0.42 17.55
C SER A 433 1.51 0.62 16.57
N PHE A 434 0.62 1.06 15.69
CA PHE A 434 0.86 2.18 14.79
C PHE A 434 0.29 3.45 15.41
N THR A 435 1.08 4.53 15.39
CA THR A 435 0.56 5.90 15.55
C THR A 435 0.19 6.43 14.17
N THR A 436 -0.78 7.33 14.10
CA THR A 436 -1.05 8.06 12.85
C THR A 436 0.23 8.79 12.41
N ASP A 437 0.72 8.45 11.23
CA ASP A 437 1.87 9.10 10.59
C ASP A 437 1.40 9.91 9.38
N ALA A 438 1.90 11.13 9.24
CA ALA A 438 1.62 11.95 8.06
C ALA A 438 2.42 11.50 6.83
N GLY A 439 3.56 10.82 7.04
CA GLY A 439 4.33 10.18 5.98
C GLY A 439 3.67 8.88 5.50
N SER A 440 3.98 8.46 4.28
CA SER A 440 3.50 7.20 3.72
C SER A 440 4.24 6.00 4.34
N TRP A 441 3.51 4.96 4.71
CA TRP A 441 4.08 3.73 5.28
C TRP A 441 3.26 2.48 4.93
N GLU A 442 3.92 1.33 4.97
CA GLU A 442 3.33 0.03 4.62
C GLU A 442 3.64 -1.02 5.71
N ALA A 443 2.63 -1.43 6.46
CA ALA A 443 2.78 -2.57 7.36
C ALA A 443 2.84 -3.87 6.56
N ASN A 444 3.74 -4.76 6.95
CA ASN A 444 3.85 -6.09 6.39
C ASN A 444 3.97 -7.16 7.48
N ARG A 445 3.43 -8.35 7.19
CA ARG A 445 3.49 -9.55 8.04
C ARG A 445 2.90 -10.78 7.33
N GLY A 446 3.22 -11.97 7.85
CA GLY A 446 2.60 -13.24 7.49
C GLY A 446 1.12 -13.36 7.89
N MET A 447 0.36 -14.09 7.08
CA MET A 447 -0.85 -14.77 7.54
C MET A 447 -0.52 -15.85 8.58
N ASP A 448 0.65 -16.47 8.44
CA ASP A 448 1.28 -17.25 9.49
C ASP A 448 1.81 -16.27 10.55
N PRO A 449 1.45 -16.42 11.84
CA PRO A 449 1.93 -15.51 12.88
C PRO A 449 3.43 -15.66 13.19
N PHE A 450 4.10 -16.68 12.66
CA PHE A 450 5.50 -17.01 12.99
C PHE A 450 6.47 -16.85 11.81
N SER A 451 5.98 -16.70 10.58
CA SER A 451 6.78 -16.86 9.36
C SER A 451 6.18 -16.09 8.17
N PHE A 452 7.00 -15.75 7.18
CA PHE A 452 6.50 -15.38 5.85
C PHE A 452 6.45 -16.62 4.95
N GLY A 453 7.56 -17.35 4.83
CA GLY A 453 7.61 -18.60 4.09
C GLY A 453 6.68 -19.67 4.71
N TYR A 454 6.20 -20.59 3.87
CA TYR A 454 5.35 -21.69 4.34
C TYR A 454 6.01 -22.48 5.48
N ASN A 455 5.32 -22.62 6.61
CA ASN A 455 5.74 -23.41 7.75
C ASN A 455 4.71 -24.52 8.03
N TYR A 456 5.05 -25.78 7.72
CA TYR A 456 4.13 -26.90 7.96
C TYR A 456 3.90 -27.16 9.45
N ALA A 457 4.78 -26.68 10.33
CA ALA A 457 4.64 -26.83 11.78
C ALA A 457 3.54 -25.92 12.36
N THR A 458 3.16 -24.86 11.64
CA THR A 458 2.08 -23.95 12.06
C THR A 458 0.73 -24.65 11.87
N PRO A 459 -0.07 -24.83 12.94
CA PRO A 459 -1.40 -25.42 12.79
C PRO A 459 -2.34 -24.44 12.07
N ASP A 460 -3.23 -24.96 11.22
CA ASP A 460 -4.23 -24.16 10.49
C ASP A 460 -4.99 -23.17 11.40
N SER A 461 -5.29 -23.55 12.64
CA SER A 461 -6.01 -22.71 13.60
C SER A 461 -5.25 -21.46 14.07
N ALA A 462 -3.94 -21.36 13.79
CA ALA A 462 -3.11 -20.21 14.14
C ALA A 462 -3.04 -19.15 13.03
N TYR A 463 -3.40 -19.51 11.79
CA TYR A 463 -3.40 -18.58 10.66
C TYR A 463 -4.48 -17.51 10.82
N MET A 464 -4.21 -16.32 10.26
CA MET A 464 -5.18 -15.23 10.23
C MET A 464 -6.50 -15.64 9.60
N THR A 465 -7.59 -15.32 10.30
CA THR A 465 -8.96 -15.42 9.77
C THR A 465 -9.32 -14.19 8.94
N GLY A 466 -10.43 -14.24 8.21
CA GLY A 466 -10.97 -13.06 7.52
C GLY A 466 -11.22 -11.87 8.47
N ALA A 467 -11.62 -12.15 9.72
CA ALA A 467 -11.79 -11.13 10.75
C ALA A 467 -10.46 -10.45 11.09
N ASP A 468 -9.39 -11.21 11.25
CA ASP A 468 -8.06 -10.68 11.57
C ASP A 468 -7.54 -9.80 10.44
N VAL A 469 -7.66 -10.26 9.19
CA VAL A 469 -7.24 -9.51 8.00
C VAL A 469 -7.99 -8.17 7.90
N VAL A 470 -9.33 -8.19 8.02
CA VAL A 470 -10.15 -6.97 7.93
C VAL A 470 -9.83 -6.00 9.07
N ASN A 471 -9.69 -6.48 10.31
CA ASN A 471 -9.38 -5.62 11.45
C ASN A 471 -8.00 -4.96 11.32
N ASN A 472 -6.98 -5.72 10.90
CA ASN A 472 -5.64 -5.15 10.65
C ASN A 472 -5.70 -4.10 9.53
N LEU A 473 -6.36 -4.42 8.41
CA LEU A 473 -6.49 -3.49 7.29
C LEU A 473 -7.17 -2.18 7.69
N VAL A 474 -8.30 -2.23 8.40
CA VAL A 474 -9.03 -1.03 8.85
C VAL A 474 -8.18 -0.21 9.82
N ASP A 475 -7.48 -0.84 10.77
CA ASP A 475 -6.60 -0.14 11.70
C ASP A 475 -5.46 0.59 10.95
N ILE A 476 -4.78 -0.10 10.05
CA ILE A 476 -3.66 0.42 9.27
C ILE A 476 -4.09 1.59 8.39
N VAL A 477 -5.19 1.43 7.64
CA VAL A 477 -5.68 2.47 6.71
C VAL A 477 -6.13 3.73 7.45
N SER A 478 -6.75 3.59 8.62
CA SER A 478 -7.15 4.73 9.46
C SER A 478 -5.96 5.56 9.98
N LYS A 479 -4.76 4.99 9.92
CA LYS A 479 -3.49 5.58 10.39
C LYS A 479 -2.56 5.96 9.25
N ASN A 480 -3.11 6.08 8.04
CA ASN A 480 -2.41 6.48 6.81
C ASN A 480 -1.47 5.42 6.22
N GLY A 481 -1.62 4.15 6.60
CA GLY A 481 -0.79 3.06 6.08
C GLY A 481 -1.47 2.25 4.97
N ASN A 482 -0.65 1.52 4.23
CA ASN A 482 -1.08 0.37 3.42
C ASN A 482 -0.74 -0.95 4.16
N PHE A 483 -1.49 -2.01 3.86
CA PHE A 483 -1.26 -3.34 4.42
C PHE A 483 -0.83 -4.32 3.33
N LEU A 484 0.40 -4.83 3.45
CA LEU A 484 0.98 -5.85 2.59
C LEU A 484 1.00 -7.19 3.34
N LEU A 485 -0.04 -8.00 3.14
CA LEU A 485 -0.23 -9.26 3.84
C LEU A 485 0.45 -10.40 3.08
N ASP A 486 1.30 -11.16 3.76
CA ASP A 486 2.06 -12.23 3.17
C ASP A 486 1.35 -13.60 3.20
N ILE A 487 1.53 -14.34 2.12
CA ILE A 487 1.26 -15.77 2.04
C ILE A 487 2.56 -16.55 1.75
N GLY A 488 2.64 -17.76 2.31
CA GLY A 488 3.69 -18.73 2.01
C GLY A 488 3.16 -19.92 1.20
N PRO A 489 3.36 -19.97 -0.12
CA PRO A 489 3.06 -21.17 -0.91
C PRO A 489 3.98 -22.34 -0.56
N THR A 490 3.47 -23.55 -0.75
CA THR A 490 4.25 -24.80 -0.56
C THR A 490 5.30 -24.99 -1.67
N HIS A 491 6.26 -25.90 -1.47
CA HIS A 491 7.34 -26.17 -2.44
C HIS A 491 6.93 -26.50 -3.88
N ASN A 492 5.66 -26.87 -4.13
CA ASN A 492 5.13 -27.17 -5.45
C ASN A 492 4.33 -26.00 -6.08
N GLY A 493 4.24 -24.87 -5.38
CA GLY A 493 3.51 -23.66 -5.79
C GLY A 493 2.03 -23.62 -5.42
N SER A 494 1.49 -24.64 -4.74
CA SER A 494 0.13 -24.57 -4.18
C SER A 494 0.06 -23.67 -2.95
N ILE A 495 -0.95 -22.81 -2.88
CA ILE A 495 -1.25 -21.98 -1.71
C ILE A 495 -2.08 -22.79 -0.71
N PRO A 496 -1.67 -22.93 0.57
CA PRO A 496 -2.44 -23.65 1.58
C PRO A 496 -3.90 -23.19 1.69
N GLN A 497 -4.83 -24.13 1.80
CA GLN A 497 -6.28 -23.85 1.81
C GLN A 497 -6.70 -22.89 2.95
N ILE A 498 -6.02 -22.96 4.09
CA ILE A 498 -6.29 -22.09 5.23
C ILE A 498 -6.04 -20.61 4.91
N MET A 499 -4.93 -20.31 4.21
CA MET A 499 -4.61 -18.96 3.74
C MET A 499 -5.66 -18.47 2.74
N GLN A 500 -6.03 -19.32 1.76
CA GLN A 500 -7.08 -18.98 0.79
C GLN A 500 -8.41 -18.67 1.48
N THR A 501 -8.77 -19.43 2.50
CA THR A 501 -10.03 -19.26 3.25
C THR A 501 -10.07 -17.90 3.96
N GLY A 502 -8.99 -17.52 4.65
CA GLY A 502 -8.89 -16.21 5.30
C GLY A 502 -8.96 -15.06 4.30
N LEU A 503 -8.21 -15.15 3.19
CA LEU A 503 -8.19 -14.14 2.13
C LEU A 503 -9.56 -13.96 1.45
N LEU A 504 -10.22 -15.06 1.06
CA LEU A 504 -11.53 -14.99 0.41
C LEU A 504 -12.62 -14.46 1.36
N ALA A 505 -12.53 -14.77 2.66
CA ALA A 505 -13.43 -14.21 3.67
C ALA A 505 -13.24 -12.68 3.82
N ALA A 506 -12.00 -12.19 3.84
CA ALA A 506 -11.71 -10.76 3.84
C ALA A 506 -12.17 -10.08 2.54
N GLY A 507 -11.93 -10.72 1.39
CA GLY A 507 -12.37 -10.27 0.08
C GLY A 507 -13.89 -10.11 -0.04
N LYS A 508 -14.65 -11.04 0.55
CA LYS A 508 -16.11 -10.92 0.66
C LYS A 508 -16.52 -9.65 1.41
N TRP A 509 -15.87 -9.33 2.53
CA TRP A 509 -16.14 -8.07 3.25
C TRP A 509 -15.76 -6.86 2.39
N LEU A 510 -14.56 -6.84 1.81
CA LEU A 510 -14.06 -5.75 0.96
C LEU A 510 -14.93 -5.50 -0.27
N SER A 511 -15.58 -6.53 -0.83
CA SER A 511 -16.47 -6.38 -1.98
C SER A 511 -17.66 -5.45 -1.74
N THR A 512 -18.08 -5.29 -0.48
CA THR A 512 -19.21 -4.42 -0.09
C THR A 512 -18.81 -3.21 0.75
N HIS A 513 -17.58 -3.20 1.29
CA HIS A 513 -17.05 -2.12 2.13
C HIS A 513 -15.94 -1.31 1.46
N GLY A 514 -15.49 -1.69 0.26
CA GLY A 514 -14.31 -1.13 -0.39
C GLY A 514 -14.33 0.39 -0.57
N GLU A 515 -15.50 1.03 -0.69
CA GLU A 515 -15.63 2.49 -0.77
C GLU A 515 -15.05 3.21 0.48
N SER A 516 -15.09 2.54 1.64
CA SER A 516 -14.56 3.05 2.91
C SER A 516 -13.07 2.77 3.12
N ILE A 517 -12.43 2.06 2.20
CA ILE A 517 -11.02 1.66 2.28
C ILE A 517 -10.24 2.27 1.12
N TYR A 518 -10.54 1.86 -0.11
CA TYR A 518 -9.81 2.31 -1.30
C TYR A 518 -10.07 3.78 -1.60
N GLN A 519 -9.05 4.48 -2.10
CA GLN A 519 -9.11 5.93 -2.41
C GLN A 519 -9.45 6.83 -1.22
N THR A 520 -9.55 6.29 0.00
CA THR A 520 -9.72 7.09 1.21
C THR A 520 -8.40 7.66 1.69
N ARG A 521 -8.48 8.62 2.59
CA ARG A 521 -7.38 9.16 3.38
C ARG A 521 -7.70 8.97 4.86
N PHE A 522 -6.66 8.96 5.68
CA PHE A 522 -6.81 9.00 7.12
C PHE A 522 -7.53 10.28 7.56
N TRP A 523 -8.27 10.20 8.66
CA TRP A 523 -8.82 11.40 9.29
C TRP A 523 -7.74 12.05 10.16
N ALA A 524 -7.31 13.26 9.79
CA ALA A 524 -6.17 13.91 10.40
C ALA A 524 -6.38 14.42 11.84
N THR A 525 -7.57 14.22 12.42
CA THR A 525 -7.88 14.56 13.82
C THR A 525 -7.48 13.43 14.76
N THR A 526 -7.83 12.18 14.43
CA THR A 526 -7.49 10.98 15.21
C THR A 526 -7.78 9.76 14.33
N SER A 527 -7.02 8.68 14.52
CA SER A 527 -7.35 7.37 13.95
C SER A 527 -8.51 6.69 14.69
N GLY A 528 -8.87 7.17 15.89
CA GLY A 528 -9.86 6.56 16.78
C GLY A 528 -9.24 5.61 17.80
N GLU A 529 -9.85 5.51 18.97
CA GLU A 529 -9.40 4.63 20.05
C GLU A 529 -10.34 3.43 20.24
N ASN A 530 -9.85 2.39 20.94
CA ASN A 530 -10.61 1.19 21.25
C ASN A 530 -11.17 0.53 19.97
N ASN A 531 -12.50 0.42 19.88
CA ASN A 531 -13.19 -0.19 18.74
C ASN A 531 -13.47 0.78 17.59
N PHE A 532 -13.12 2.06 17.68
CA PHE A 532 -13.41 3.04 16.62
C PHE A 532 -12.22 3.24 15.71
N ARG A 533 -12.45 3.21 14.39
CA ARG A 533 -11.51 3.68 13.37
C ARG A 533 -12.20 4.59 12.36
N TYR A 534 -11.45 5.47 11.72
CA TYR A 534 -12.01 6.46 10.78
C TYR A 534 -11.23 6.53 9.47
N THR A 535 -11.96 6.66 8.37
CA THR A 535 -11.43 7.03 7.06
C THR A 535 -12.31 8.10 6.45
N THR A 536 -11.78 8.84 5.48
CA THR A 536 -12.52 9.89 4.79
C THR A 536 -12.12 9.96 3.33
N ASN A 537 -13.06 10.27 2.45
CA ASN A 537 -12.76 10.63 1.08
C ASN A 537 -13.29 12.06 0.86
N PRO A 538 -12.49 13.11 1.11
CA PRO A 538 -13.00 14.48 1.06
C PRO A 538 -13.25 15.01 -0.35
N GLN A 539 -12.69 14.36 -1.38
CA GLN A 539 -12.57 14.92 -2.71
C GLN A 539 -13.40 14.20 -3.78
N TYR A 540 -13.27 12.87 -3.92
CA TYR A 540 -13.86 12.13 -5.05
C TYR A 540 -15.27 11.60 -4.76
N SER A 541 -15.47 11.06 -3.55
CA SER A 541 -16.79 10.65 -3.03
C SER A 541 -16.93 11.19 -1.61
N PRO A 542 -17.35 12.47 -1.45
CA PRO A 542 -17.38 13.17 -0.16
C PRO A 542 -18.18 12.44 0.92
N ALA A 543 -17.48 11.65 1.73
CA ALA A 543 -18.06 10.88 2.82
C ALA A 543 -17.05 10.70 3.96
N PHE A 544 -17.59 10.50 5.16
CA PHE A 544 -16.83 10.14 6.36
C PHE A 544 -17.27 8.76 6.82
N TYR A 545 -16.32 7.88 7.14
CA TYR A 545 -16.61 6.51 7.54
C TYR A 545 -16.24 6.29 9.00
N ILE A 546 -17.17 5.71 9.75
CA ILE A 546 -16.98 5.29 11.14
C ILE A 546 -16.95 3.77 11.14
N HIS A 547 -15.79 3.20 11.42
CA HIS A 547 -15.62 1.76 11.55
C HIS A 547 -15.70 1.37 13.02
N TYR A 548 -16.54 0.38 13.33
CA TYR A 548 -16.63 -0.22 14.65
C TYR A 548 -16.17 -1.68 14.59
N LEU A 549 -15.03 -1.96 15.23
CA LEU A 549 -14.25 -3.20 15.06
C LEU A 549 -14.89 -4.47 15.66
N THR A 550 -16.03 -4.34 16.32
CA THR A 550 -16.74 -5.46 16.94
C THR A 550 -18.24 -5.28 16.74
N LYS A 551 -19.05 -6.28 17.14
CA LYS A 551 -20.50 -6.16 17.03
C LYS A 551 -21.02 -4.99 17.88
N PRO A 552 -21.66 -3.97 17.27
CA PRO A 552 -22.06 -2.77 18.00
C PRO A 552 -23.28 -3.04 18.90
N PRO A 553 -23.40 -2.32 20.03
CA PRO A 553 -24.65 -2.25 20.79
C PRO A 553 -25.72 -1.46 20.02
N SER A 554 -26.98 -1.55 20.44
CA SER A 554 -28.09 -0.78 19.85
C SER A 554 -28.00 0.73 20.11
N TYR A 555 -27.21 1.14 21.09
CA TYR A 555 -26.92 2.54 21.39
C TYR A 555 -25.41 2.71 21.55
N LEU A 556 -24.80 3.46 20.64
CA LEU A 556 -23.35 3.61 20.54
C LEU A 556 -22.97 5.09 20.57
N VAL A 557 -22.21 5.50 21.57
CA VAL A 557 -21.69 6.88 21.65
C VAL A 557 -20.34 6.93 20.95
N VAL A 558 -20.23 7.75 19.91
CA VAL A 558 -18.97 8.06 19.23
C VAL A 558 -18.24 9.13 20.04
N PRO A 559 -17.08 8.80 20.66
CA PRO A 559 -16.40 9.72 21.55
C PRO A 559 -15.73 10.87 20.80
N ASP A 560 -15.34 10.63 19.55
CA ASP A 560 -14.57 11.55 18.73
C ASP A 560 -15.44 12.62 18.05
N PRO A 561 -14.88 13.81 17.74
CA PRO A 561 -15.63 14.93 17.16
C PRO A 561 -15.88 14.75 15.65
N ILE A 562 -16.66 13.73 15.31
CA ILE A 562 -17.01 13.43 13.92
C ILE A 562 -17.74 14.61 13.24
N PRO A 563 -17.56 14.81 11.92
CA PRO A 563 -18.06 15.98 11.21
C PRO A 563 -19.57 15.89 10.85
N TRP A 564 -20.40 15.35 11.73
CA TRP A 564 -21.86 15.21 11.55
C TRP A 564 -22.62 16.51 11.83
N LEU A 565 -23.56 16.90 10.98
CA LEU A 565 -24.51 17.99 11.23
C LEU A 565 -25.95 17.48 11.23
N PRO A 566 -26.88 18.18 11.93
CA PRO A 566 -28.29 17.87 11.84
C PRO A 566 -28.77 17.83 10.37
N GLY A 567 -29.44 16.76 9.97
CA GLY A 567 -29.88 16.52 8.60
C GLY A 567 -28.88 15.77 7.71
N ASP A 568 -27.68 15.48 8.20
CA ASP A 568 -26.81 14.49 7.57
C ASP A 568 -27.42 13.09 7.77
N THR A 569 -27.21 12.22 6.78
CA THR A 569 -27.66 10.83 6.83
C THR A 569 -26.50 9.93 7.22
N ILE A 570 -26.73 9.03 8.18
CA ILE A 570 -25.81 7.94 8.49
C ILE A 570 -26.47 6.63 8.07
N THR A 571 -25.78 5.83 7.28
CA THR A 571 -26.24 4.48 6.86
C THR A 571 -25.21 3.42 7.17
N LEU A 572 -25.65 2.19 7.45
CA LEU A 572 -24.77 1.03 7.43
C LEU A 572 -24.25 0.82 5.98
N LEU A 573 -22.94 0.74 5.83
CA LEU A 573 -22.27 0.34 4.61
C LEU A 573 -22.08 -1.18 4.62
N GLY A 574 -22.30 -1.82 3.47
CA GLY A 574 -21.99 -3.23 3.27
C GLY A 574 -22.89 -4.22 4.02
N GLY A 575 -22.57 -5.51 3.84
CA GLY A 575 -23.35 -6.60 4.40
C GLY A 575 -24.79 -6.70 3.88
N SER A 576 -25.59 -7.55 4.52
CA SER A 576 -27.03 -7.71 4.24
C SER A 576 -27.90 -6.55 4.77
N GLY A 577 -27.34 -5.73 5.66
CA GLY A 577 -27.99 -4.53 6.21
C GLY A 577 -27.65 -3.24 5.48
N ALA A 578 -26.92 -3.28 4.36
CA ALA A 578 -26.49 -2.10 3.62
C ALA A 578 -27.63 -1.11 3.35
N GLY A 579 -27.36 0.18 3.56
CA GLY A 579 -28.33 1.27 3.39
C GLY A 579 -29.31 1.44 4.56
N THR A 580 -29.22 0.61 5.61
CA THR A 580 -30.02 0.81 6.82
C THR A 580 -29.67 2.16 7.47
N VAL A 581 -30.67 3.02 7.63
CA VAL A 581 -30.50 4.34 8.25
C VAL A 581 -30.26 4.18 9.75
N ILE A 582 -29.24 4.87 10.25
CA ILE A 582 -28.84 4.90 11.65
C ILE A 582 -29.31 6.21 12.27
N GLY A 583 -30.06 6.12 13.37
CA GLY A 583 -30.46 7.32 14.10
C GLY A 583 -29.24 8.00 14.71
N ALA A 584 -29.14 9.32 14.61
CA ALA A 584 -28.01 10.07 15.15
C ALA A 584 -28.50 11.30 15.93
N GLU A 585 -27.93 11.52 17.12
CA GLU A 585 -28.18 12.72 17.91
C GLU A 585 -26.88 13.27 18.51
N ARG A 586 -26.77 14.60 18.58
CA ARG A 586 -25.64 15.25 19.25
C ARG A 586 -25.99 15.46 20.72
N LEU A 587 -25.16 14.91 21.58
CA LEU A 587 -25.30 15.01 23.03
C LEU A 587 -24.81 16.37 23.56
N SER A 588 -25.14 16.67 24.82
CA SER A 588 -24.78 17.95 25.46
C SER A 588 -23.26 18.16 25.60
N ASN A 589 -22.48 17.08 25.64
CA ASN A 589 -21.02 17.11 25.67
C ASN A 589 -20.39 17.24 24.26
N GLY A 590 -21.21 17.31 23.20
CA GLY A 590 -20.76 17.44 21.82
C GLY A 590 -20.53 16.12 21.08
N SER A 591 -20.47 14.98 21.77
CA SER A 591 -20.37 13.65 21.14
C SER A 591 -21.64 13.32 20.33
N VAL A 592 -21.53 12.37 19.39
CA VAL A 592 -22.68 11.89 18.61
C VAL A 592 -23.06 10.50 19.08
N ALA A 593 -24.32 10.29 19.44
CA ALA A 593 -24.86 8.98 19.74
C ALA A 593 -25.58 8.41 18.53
N LEU A 594 -25.33 7.12 18.25
CA LEU A 594 -25.94 6.34 17.19
C LEU A 594 -26.95 5.36 17.80
N THR A 595 -28.18 5.39 17.29
CA THR A 595 -29.20 4.37 17.55
C THR A 595 -29.21 3.38 16.39
N ILE A 596 -28.71 2.18 16.67
CA ILE A 596 -28.42 1.16 15.65
C ILE A 596 -29.53 0.09 15.74
N PRO A 597 -30.33 -0.09 14.68
CA PRO A 597 -31.40 -1.11 14.67
C PRO A 597 -30.82 -2.52 14.56
N ASP A 598 -31.57 -3.52 15.02
CA ASP A 598 -31.17 -4.94 14.99
C ASP A 598 -30.78 -5.43 13.59
N GLN A 599 -31.43 -4.91 12.54
CA GLN A 599 -31.08 -5.22 11.15
C GLN A 599 -29.65 -4.80 10.81
N ALA A 600 -29.19 -3.64 11.31
CA ALA A 600 -27.82 -3.19 11.08
C ALA A 600 -26.82 -3.95 11.98
N ILE A 601 -27.17 -4.18 13.25
CA ILE A 601 -26.33 -4.94 14.20
C ILE A 601 -26.04 -6.36 13.71
N ASN A 602 -27.04 -7.03 13.14
CA ASN A 602 -26.92 -8.42 12.65
C ASN A 602 -26.66 -8.50 11.14
N GLY A 603 -26.62 -7.36 10.46
CA GLY A 603 -26.56 -7.29 9.00
C GLY A 603 -25.16 -7.44 8.43
N ASP A 604 -24.13 -7.42 9.27
CA ASP A 604 -22.73 -7.32 8.87
C ASP A 604 -21.82 -8.18 9.77
N GLU A 605 -20.56 -8.33 9.37
CA GLU A 605 -19.54 -9.14 10.04
C GLU A 605 -18.18 -8.45 10.09
N TYR A 606 -17.34 -8.86 11.06
CA TYR A 606 -15.99 -8.36 11.33
C TYR A 606 -15.91 -6.89 11.77
N VAL A 607 -16.27 -5.94 10.91
CA VAL A 607 -16.20 -4.50 11.16
C VAL A 607 -17.45 -3.83 10.60
N TRP A 608 -18.26 -3.23 11.47
CA TRP A 608 -19.45 -2.48 11.07
C TRP A 608 -19.03 -1.09 10.62
N THR A 609 -19.36 -0.73 9.39
CA THR A 609 -18.99 0.57 8.84
C THR A 609 -20.21 1.46 8.66
N PHE A 610 -20.22 2.62 9.31
CA PHE A 610 -21.27 3.62 9.15
C PHE A 610 -20.78 4.73 8.25
N LYS A 611 -21.46 4.90 7.12
CA LYS A 611 -21.21 5.97 6.16
C LYS A 611 -21.99 7.21 6.57
N LEU A 612 -21.28 8.30 6.84
CA LEU A 612 -21.82 9.64 6.98
C LEU A 612 -21.74 10.35 5.63
N ASP A 613 -22.89 10.49 4.99
CA ASP A 613 -23.05 11.32 3.80
C ASP A 613 -23.28 12.77 4.21
N PHE A 614 -22.55 13.70 3.58
CA PHE A 614 -22.67 15.15 3.86
C PHE A 614 -23.93 15.76 3.20
N THR A 615 -25.11 15.26 3.56
CA THR A 615 -26.41 15.69 3.00
C THR A 615 -27.01 16.91 3.69
N SER A 616 -26.48 17.32 4.83
CA SER A 616 -27.02 18.42 5.62
C SER A 616 -26.89 19.75 4.90
N THR A 617 -28.01 20.47 4.86
CA THR A 617 -28.10 21.86 4.42
C THR A 617 -27.99 22.83 5.60
N TRP A 618 -27.43 22.41 6.74
CA TRP A 618 -27.40 23.19 7.99
C TRP A 618 -26.37 24.32 7.98
#